data_AF-A0A415MEA8-F1
#
_entry.id   AF-A0A415MEA8-F1
#
_cell.length_a   1.000
_cell.length_b   1.000
_cell.length_c   1.000
_cell.angle_alpha   90.00
_cell.angle_beta   90.00
_cell.angle_gamma   90.00
#
_symmetry.space_group_name_H-M   'P 1'
#
loop_
_entity.id
_entity.type
_entity.pdbx_description
1 polymer ?
#
loop_
_entity_poly.entity_id
_entity_poly.type
_entity_poly.pdbx_seq_one_letter_code
_entity_poly.pdbx_strand_id
1 'polypeptide(L)'
;MITIKKETKQSIQYLMIIICILASIFFGAYKFSLYADYTEEYSYELEEVKSGTYAIYNTVSSTVPAHNYNMVTICYNGQIHVFQGTVNICQTSNKPHADIISKPHKNYSDEITIYVPKGTIEFAEGVGVK
;
A
#
# COMPACT_ATOMS: atom_id res chain seq x y z
N MET A 1 -37.25 46.28 -16.60
CA MET A 1 -35.82 46.48 -16.30
C MET A 1 -35.66 46.41 -14.79
N ILE A 2 -35.20 45.28 -14.25
CA ILE A 2 -35.08 45.08 -12.79
C ILE A 2 -33.75 45.68 -12.35
N THR A 3 -33.79 46.84 -11.70
CA THR A 3 -32.61 47.49 -11.12
C THR A 3 -32.26 46.79 -9.82
N ILE A 4 -31.33 45.83 -9.89
CA ILE A 4 -30.81 45.13 -8.72
C ILE A 4 -30.04 46.16 -7.87
N LYS A 5 -30.43 46.34 -6.60
CA LYS A 5 -29.75 47.26 -5.66
C LYS A 5 -28.25 46.89 -5.57
N LYS A 6 -27.39 47.90 -5.50
CA LYS A 6 -25.92 47.76 -5.46
C LYS A 6 -25.45 46.75 -4.40
N GLU A 7 -26.09 46.75 -3.23
CA GLU A 7 -25.84 45.80 -2.14
C GLU A 7 -26.14 44.34 -2.52
N THR A 8 -27.22 44.09 -3.28
CA THR A 8 -27.60 42.77 -3.78
C THR A 8 -26.62 42.26 -4.84
N LYS A 9 -26.04 43.16 -5.65
CA LYS A 9 -24.99 42.78 -6.62
C LYS A 9 -23.69 42.38 -5.91
N GLN A 10 -23.35 43.08 -4.83
CA GLN A 10 -22.15 42.80 -4.05
C GLN A 10 -22.28 41.50 -3.23
N SER A 11 -23.47 41.21 -2.67
CA SER A 11 -23.71 39.93 -1.99
C SER A 11 -23.65 38.74 -2.95
N ILE A 12 -24.18 38.88 -4.17
CA ILE A 12 -24.06 37.85 -5.23
C ILE A 12 -22.58 37.63 -5.60
N GLN A 13 -21.77 38.69 -5.70
CA GLN A 13 -20.34 38.55 -5.98
C GLN A 13 -19.60 37.79 -4.88
N TYR A 14 -19.84 38.11 -3.60
CA TYR A 14 -19.23 37.37 -2.49
C TYR A 14 -19.67 35.91 -2.46
N LEU A 15 -20.95 35.63 -2.71
CA LEU A 15 -21.47 34.27 -2.80
C LEU A 15 -20.76 33.47 -3.90
N MET A 16 -20.57 34.05 -5.08
CA MET A 16 -19.83 33.42 -6.19
C MET A 16 -18.38 33.12 -5.81
N ILE A 17 -17.68 34.06 -5.14
CA ILE A 17 -16.30 33.85 -4.69
C ILE A 17 -16.23 32.70 -3.67
N ILE A 18 -17.14 32.65 -2.70
CA ILE A 18 -17.20 31.58 -1.69
C ILE A 18 -17.42 30.23 -2.38
N ILE A 19 -18.36 30.14 -3.33
CA ILE A 19 -18.61 28.92 -4.09
C ILE A 19 -17.36 28.48 -4.85
N CYS A 20 -16.64 29.40 -5.49
CA CYS A 20 -15.38 29.09 -6.18
C CYS A 20 -14.32 28.54 -5.23
N ILE A 21 -14.15 29.16 -4.05
CA ILE A 21 -13.17 28.69 -3.05
C ILE A 21 -13.53 27.28 -2.58
N LEU A 22 -14.80 27.03 -2.24
CA LEU A 22 -15.26 25.71 -1.80
C LEU A 22 -15.07 24.66 -2.89
N ALA A 23 -15.37 24.98 -4.15
CA ALA A 23 -15.15 24.09 -5.28
C ALA A 23 -13.66 23.76 -5.48
N SER A 24 -12.77 24.75 -5.35
CA SER A 24 -11.32 24.52 -5.43
C SER A 24 -10.79 23.64 -4.31
N ILE A 25 -11.24 23.85 -3.06
CA ILE A 25 -10.88 23.00 -1.92
C ILE A 25 -11.35 21.57 -2.16
N PHE A 26 -12.61 21.40 -2.59
CA PHE A 26 -13.17 20.08 -2.86
C PHE A 26 -12.40 19.35 -3.97
N PHE A 27 -12.10 20.05 -5.08
CA PHE A 27 -11.33 19.48 -6.18
C PHE A 27 -9.90 19.09 -5.76
N GLY A 28 -9.25 19.93 -4.95
CA GLY A 28 -7.94 19.65 -4.38
C GLY A 28 -7.96 18.41 -3.47
N ALA A 29 -8.91 18.34 -2.53
CA ALA A 29 -9.08 17.20 -1.64
C ALA A 29 -9.39 15.90 -2.42
N TYR A 30 -10.24 15.97 -3.44
CA TYR A 30 -10.57 14.83 -4.29
C TYR A 30 -9.33 14.29 -5.02
N LYS A 31 -8.55 15.17 -5.65
CA LYS A 31 -7.30 14.77 -6.33
C LYS A 31 -6.27 14.18 -5.36
N PHE A 32 -6.15 14.77 -4.17
CA PHE A 32 -5.26 14.26 -3.14
C PHE A 32 -5.67 12.85 -2.67
N SER A 33 -6.96 12.60 -2.45
CA SER A 33 -7.46 11.26 -2.07
C SER A 33 -7.13 10.22 -3.13
N LEU A 34 -7.39 10.51 -4.40
CA LEU A 34 -7.06 9.58 -5.50
C LEU A 34 -5.56 9.28 -5.59
N TYR A 35 -4.73 10.28 -5.34
CA TYR A 35 -3.28 10.11 -5.34
C TYR A 35 -2.79 9.26 -4.15
N ALA A 36 -3.36 9.50 -2.96
CA ALA A 36 -3.04 8.75 -1.76
C ALA A 36 -3.50 7.27 -1.81
N ASP A 37 -4.56 6.99 -2.56
CA ASP A 37 -5.10 5.63 -2.75
C ASP A 37 -4.59 4.94 -4.02
N TYR A 38 -3.66 5.55 -4.75
CA TYR A 38 -3.03 4.92 -5.91
C TYR A 38 -2.30 3.63 -5.50
N THR A 39 -2.61 2.53 -6.20
CA THR A 39 -2.00 1.22 -5.98
C THR A 39 -1.50 0.64 -7.30
N GLU A 40 -0.35 -0.01 -7.26
CA GLU A 40 0.21 -0.75 -8.39
C GLU A 40 0.23 -2.24 -8.05
N GLU A 41 -0.12 -3.09 -9.00
CA GLU A 41 -0.18 -4.54 -8.82
C GLU A 41 0.81 -5.23 -9.76
N TYR A 42 1.64 -6.10 -9.19
CA TYR A 42 2.68 -6.83 -9.91
C TYR A 42 2.63 -8.30 -9.54
N SER A 43 2.92 -9.18 -10.51
CA SER A 43 3.08 -10.61 -10.26
C SER A 43 4.47 -11.04 -10.69
N TYR A 44 5.21 -11.71 -9.80
CA TYR A 44 6.55 -12.19 -10.04
C TYR A 44 6.63 -13.68 -9.79
N GLU A 45 7.26 -14.39 -10.72
CA GLU A 45 7.64 -15.77 -10.50
C GLU A 45 8.72 -15.85 -9.42
N LEU A 46 8.55 -16.79 -8.49
CA LEU A 46 9.49 -16.97 -7.39
C LEU A 46 10.57 -17.97 -7.71
N GLU A 47 11.78 -17.61 -7.31
CA GLU A 47 12.94 -18.49 -7.26
C GLU A 47 13.14 -18.99 -5.81
N GLU A 48 13.86 -20.10 -5.66
CA GLU A 48 14.20 -20.59 -4.33
C GLU A 48 15.18 -19.63 -3.64
N VAL A 49 14.82 -19.17 -2.44
CA VAL A 49 15.72 -18.40 -1.56
C VAL A 49 16.87 -19.28 -1.07
N LYS A 50 16.55 -20.56 -0.81
CA LYS A 50 17.49 -21.65 -0.53
C LYS A 50 16.83 -22.96 -0.93
N SER A 51 17.61 -24.04 -1.02
CA SER A 51 17.12 -25.35 -1.48
C SER A 51 15.79 -25.75 -0.80
N GLY A 52 14.74 -25.89 -1.62
CA GLY A 52 13.39 -26.28 -1.19
C GLY A 52 12.58 -25.20 -0.45
N THR A 53 13.07 -23.96 -0.36
CA THR A 53 12.41 -22.84 0.32
C THR A 53 12.22 -21.66 -0.64
N TYR A 54 10.98 -21.28 -0.90
CA TYR A 54 10.62 -20.15 -1.76
C TYR A 54 10.39 -18.84 -1.00
N ALA A 55 10.07 -18.93 0.29
CA ALA A 55 9.86 -17.76 1.13
C ALA A 55 10.30 -18.01 2.57
N ILE A 56 10.86 -16.98 3.21
CA ILE A 56 11.15 -16.97 4.63
C ILE A 56 10.24 -15.92 5.28
N TYR A 57 9.33 -16.37 6.12
CA TYR A 57 8.37 -15.53 6.83
C TYR A 57 8.84 -15.30 8.26
N ASN A 58 8.79 -14.04 8.72
CA ASN A 58 9.11 -13.67 10.08
C ASN A 58 8.20 -12.56 10.60
N THR A 59 7.83 -12.66 11.88
CA THR A 59 7.15 -11.56 12.59
C THR A 59 8.17 -10.87 13.48
N VAL A 60 8.35 -9.57 13.28
CA VAL A 60 9.25 -8.76 14.12
C VAL A 60 8.45 -8.07 15.19
N SER A 61 8.79 -8.34 16.45
CA SER A 61 8.32 -7.56 17.57
C SER A 61 9.20 -6.33 17.75
N SER A 62 8.59 -5.14 17.63
CA SER A 62 9.27 -3.88 17.85
C SER A 62 8.66 -3.13 19.02
N THR A 63 9.53 -2.59 19.88
CA THR A 63 9.17 -1.63 20.92
C THR A 63 9.09 -0.21 20.37
N VAL A 64 9.75 0.06 19.23
CA VAL A 64 9.75 1.35 18.52
C VAL A 64 9.83 1.11 17.00
N PRO A 65 8.73 1.27 16.25
CA PRO A 65 7.39 1.64 16.71
C PRO A 65 6.68 0.49 17.45
N ALA A 66 5.73 0.81 18.32
CA ALA A 66 5.04 -0.15 19.21
C ALA A 66 4.01 -1.07 18.50
N HIS A 67 4.32 -1.50 17.28
CA HIS A 67 3.52 -2.46 16.54
C HIS A 67 4.43 -3.54 15.95
N ASN A 68 4.02 -4.79 16.14
CA ASN A 68 4.64 -5.92 15.45
C ASN A 68 4.36 -5.78 13.95
N TYR A 69 5.36 -6.09 13.13
CA TYR A 69 5.19 -6.09 11.68
C TYR A 69 5.64 -7.43 11.10
N ASN A 70 4.94 -7.84 10.05
CA ASN A 70 5.29 -9.05 9.30
C ASN A 70 6.31 -8.67 8.23
N MET A 71 7.29 -9.54 8.08
CA MET A 71 8.27 -9.48 7.02
C MET A 71 8.27 -10.79 6.26
N VAL A 72 8.56 -10.69 4.97
CA VAL A 72 8.82 -11.86 4.16
C VAL A 72 9.98 -11.62 3.23
N THR A 73 10.87 -12.60 3.16
CA THR A 73 12.00 -12.63 2.24
C THR A 73 11.66 -13.59 1.11
N ILE A 74 11.71 -13.10 -0.13
CA ILE A 74 11.46 -13.86 -1.35
C ILE A 74 12.57 -13.61 -2.36
N CYS A 75 12.73 -14.50 -3.34
CA CYS A 75 13.66 -14.34 -4.44
C CYS A 75 12.89 -14.25 -5.76
N TYR A 76 13.18 -13.24 -6.58
CA TYR A 76 12.70 -13.15 -7.96
C TYR A 76 13.68 -12.33 -8.80
N ASN A 77 13.72 -12.56 -10.10
CA ASN A 77 14.67 -11.92 -11.02
C ASN A 77 16.14 -12.04 -10.57
N GLY A 78 16.50 -13.18 -9.95
CA GLY A 78 17.83 -13.45 -9.41
C GLY A 78 18.26 -12.61 -8.21
N GLN A 79 17.32 -11.93 -7.54
CA GLN A 79 17.61 -11.07 -6.39
C GLN A 79 16.72 -11.39 -5.19
N ILE A 80 17.29 -11.24 -4.00
CA ILE A 80 16.57 -11.37 -2.73
C ILE A 80 15.90 -10.04 -2.41
N HIS A 81 14.59 -10.12 -2.18
CA HIS A 81 13.75 -8.99 -1.81
C HIS A 81 13.13 -9.23 -0.44
N VAL A 82 13.09 -8.18 0.38
CA VAL A 82 12.51 -8.20 1.72
C VAL A 82 11.33 -7.23 1.75
N PHE A 83 10.14 -7.75 2.01
CA PHE A 83 8.91 -6.97 2.09
C PHE A 83 8.49 -6.81 3.54
N GLN A 84 8.08 -5.60 3.89
CA GLN A 84 7.47 -5.26 5.17
C GLN A 84 6.05 -4.74 4.91
N GLY A 85 5.05 -5.43 5.45
CA GLY A 85 3.65 -5.06 5.24
C GLY A 85 2.68 -6.19 5.57
N THR A 86 1.55 -6.21 4.88
CA THR A 86 0.59 -7.31 4.98
C THR A 86 1.09 -8.47 4.15
N VAL A 87 1.32 -9.62 4.77
CA VAL A 87 1.78 -10.83 4.09
C VAL A 87 0.69 -11.89 4.17
N ASN A 88 0.19 -12.31 3.02
CA ASN A 88 -0.73 -13.42 2.86
C ASN A 88 0.02 -14.61 2.26
N ILE A 89 -0.26 -15.81 2.75
CA ILE A 89 0.41 -17.04 2.32
C ILE A 89 -0.64 -18.03 1.84
N CYS A 90 -0.51 -18.44 0.58
CA CYS A 90 -1.38 -19.37 -0.10
C CYS A 90 -0.57 -20.59 -0.55
N GLN A 91 -1.18 -21.78 -0.41
CA GLN A 91 -0.59 -23.01 -0.95
C GLN A 91 -1.01 -23.18 -2.41
N THR A 92 -0.06 -23.53 -3.28
CA THR A 92 -0.34 -23.81 -4.69
C THR A 92 0.40 -25.06 -5.16
N SER A 93 -0.22 -25.81 -6.08
CA SER A 93 0.47 -26.85 -6.87
C SER A 93 1.01 -26.31 -8.19
N ASN A 94 0.71 -25.06 -8.53
CA ASN A 94 1.18 -24.40 -9.74
C ASN A 94 2.59 -23.81 -9.50
N LYS A 95 3.09 -23.07 -10.50
CA LYS A 95 4.37 -22.39 -10.41
C LYS A 95 4.40 -21.40 -9.23
N PRO A 96 5.45 -21.42 -8.40
CA PRO A 96 5.63 -20.46 -7.31
C PRO A 96 5.64 -19.02 -7.82
N HIS A 97 4.84 -18.13 -7.22
CA HIS A 97 4.78 -16.72 -7.58
C HIS A 97 4.32 -15.86 -6.39
N ALA A 98 4.56 -14.55 -6.48
CA ALA A 98 4.07 -13.56 -5.53
C ALA A 98 3.36 -12.43 -6.27
N ASP A 99 2.18 -12.07 -5.75
CA ASP A 99 1.45 -10.89 -6.16
C ASP A 99 1.72 -9.77 -5.14
N ILE A 100 2.19 -8.62 -5.62
CA ILE A 100 2.57 -7.46 -4.81
C ILE A 100 1.68 -6.30 -5.18
N ILE A 101 0.91 -5.83 -4.21
CA ILE A 101 0.14 -4.60 -4.27
C ILE A 101 0.95 -3.51 -3.56
N SER A 102 1.64 -2.71 -4.36
CA SER A 102 2.42 -1.56 -3.90
C SER A 102 1.52 -0.36 -3.66
N LYS A 103 1.68 0.30 -2.52
CA LYS A 103 0.98 1.54 -2.17
C LYS A 103 2.03 2.62 -1.93
N PRO A 104 2.62 3.17 -3.00
CA PRO A 104 3.85 3.97 -2.94
C PRO A 104 3.75 5.23 -2.06
N HIS A 105 2.53 5.73 -1.83
CA HIS A 105 2.28 6.94 -1.02
C HIS A 105 1.87 6.62 0.42
N LYS A 106 1.89 5.35 0.84
CA LYS A 106 1.54 4.91 2.18
C LYS A 106 2.60 3.95 2.72
N ASN A 107 3.38 4.43 3.69
CA ASN A 107 4.43 3.64 4.35
C ASN A 107 3.86 2.34 4.94
N TYR A 108 4.57 1.23 4.74
CA TYR A 108 4.28 -0.08 5.33
C TYR A 108 2.89 -0.64 5.00
N SER A 109 2.29 -0.22 3.89
CA SER A 109 0.94 -0.62 3.50
C SER A 109 0.89 -1.50 2.25
N ASP A 110 2.07 -1.84 1.75
CA ASP A 110 2.24 -2.84 0.71
C ASP A 110 1.66 -4.17 1.19
N GLU A 111 1.00 -4.84 0.27
CA GLU A 111 0.42 -6.14 0.52
C GLU A 111 1.05 -7.13 -0.45
N ILE A 112 1.50 -8.25 0.09
CA ILE A 112 2.09 -9.32 -0.70
C ILE A 112 1.33 -10.61 -0.44
N THR A 113 0.93 -11.28 -1.50
CA THR A 113 0.33 -12.62 -1.45
C THR A 113 1.27 -13.60 -2.13
N ILE A 114 1.74 -14.58 -1.37
CA ILE A 114 2.73 -15.56 -1.81
C ILE A 114 2.03 -16.88 -2.07
N TYR A 115 2.23 -17.44 -3.27
CA TYR A 115 1.71 -18.74 -3.67
C TYR A 115 2.86 -19.71 -3.84
N VAL A 116 2.97 -20.67 -2.91
CA VAL A 116 4.08 -21.64 -2.91
C VAL A 116 3.62 -23.06 -2.56
N PRO A 117 4.38 -24.10 -2.93
CA PRO A 117 4.05 -25.47 -2.57
C PRO A 117 4.06 -25.69 -1.06
N LYS A 118 3.26 -26.64 -0.60
CA LYS A 118 3.18 -27.00 0.83
C LYS A 118 4.57 -27.43 1.34
N GLY A 119 4.97 -26.86 2.48
CA GLY A 119 6.25 -27.19 3.13
C GLY A 119 7.47 -26.44 2.59
N THR A 120 7.28 -25.48 1.69
CA THR A 120 8.38 -24.69 1.09
C THR A 120 8.52 -23.28 1.67
N ILE A 121 7.91 -23.06 2.84
CA ILE A 121 8.02 -21.82 3.61
C ILE A 121 8.77 -22.13 4.88
N GLU A 122 9.79 -21.32 5.15
CA GLU A 122 10.44 -21.29 6.43
C GLU A 122 9.80 -20.23 7.32
N PHE A 123 9.43 -20.61 8.53
CA PHE A 123 8.99 -19.69 9.57
C PHE A 123 10.17 -19.40 10.49
N ALA A 124 10.77 -18.22 10.34
CA ALA A 124 11.85 -17.78 11.21
C ALA A 124 11.25 -17.08 12.43
N GLU A 125 11.63 -17.53 13.63
CA GLU A 125 11.18 -16.92 14.89
C GLU A 125 11.70 -15.47 15.03
N GLY A 126 10.91 -14.64 15.72
CA GLY A 126 11.06 -13.19 15.75
C GLY A 126 12.44 -12.71 16.19
N VAL A 127 13.25 -12.28 15.22
CA VAL A 127 14.45 -11.48 15.42
C VAL A 127 14.04 -10.03 15.77
N GLY A 128 13.55 -9.85 17.00
CA GLY A 128 13.41 -8.55 17.64
C GLY A 128 14.66 -8.27 18.47
N VAL A 129 15.25 -7.08 18.31
CA VAL A 129 16.33 -6.61 19.19
C VAL A 129 15.75 -6.50 20.61
N LYS A 130 16.34 -7.21 21.58
CA LYS A 130 16.05 -7.01 23.01
C LYS A 130 16.54 -5.64 23.46
#